data_AF-A0A7C6XE56-F1
#
_entry.id   AF-A0A7C6XE56-F1
#
_cell.length_a   1.000
_cell.length_b   1.000
_cell.length_c   1.000
_cell.angle_alpha   90.00
_cell.angle_beta   90.00
_cell.angle_gamma   90.00
#
_symmetry.space_group_name_H-M   'P 1'
#
loop_
_entity.id
_entity.type
_entity.pdbx_description
1 polymer ?
#
loop_
_entity_poly.entity_id
_entity_poly.type
_entity_poly.pdbx_seq_one_letter_code
_entity_poly.pdbx_strand_id
1 'polypeptide(L)'
;RKSPKRGRVEEVFAELVRFPALIHHPHFALEVLLTREEEVRCDDGQGSWRRQGWSIVDRRLLGVDARIRLDSAADLCALLPTDLPQPFTTQDLATALGIRRRLAQQMAYCLREMGAIAVVGRKGRAWLYRQ
;
A
#
# COMPACT_ATOMS: atom_id res chain seq x y z
N ARG A 1 18.04 10.08 13.88
CA ARG A 1 16.81 10.84 13.51
C ARG A 1 15.68 9.84 13.22
N LYS A 2 14.46 10.06 13.70
CA LYS A 2 13.29 9.23 13.31
C LYS A 2 12.82 9.60 11.89
N SER A 3 12.44 8.59 11.10
CA SER A 3 11.85 8.81 9.77
C SER A 3 10.51 9.55 9.90
N PRO A 4 10.21 10.54 9.04
CA PRO A 4 8.89 11.15 8.98
C PRO A 4 7.85 10.23 8.31
N LYS A 5 8.30 9.24 7.53
CA LYS A 5 7.41 8.27 6.88
C LYS A 5 7.03 7.18 7.88
N ARG A 6 5.73 6.91 7.99
CA ARG A 6 5.19 5.72 8.67
C ARG A 6 4.76 4.70 7.60
N GLY A 7 5.17 3.44 7.77
CA GLY A 7 4.70 2.35 6.93
C GLY A 7 3.19 2.12 7.14
N ARG A 8 2.51 1.70 6.08
CA ARG A 8 1.07 1.41 6.09
C ARG A 8 0.78 0.27 5.11
N VAL A 9 -0.14 -0.61 5.48
CA VAL A 9 -0.41 -1.87 4.77
C VAL A 9 -0.85 -1.64 3.31
N GLU A 10 -1.56 -0.55 3.06
CA GLU A 10 -2.10 -0.20 1.74
C GLU A 10 -1.00 0.11 0.73
N GLU A 11 0.24 0.39 1.16
CA GLU A 11 1.38 0.50 0.25
C GLU A 11 1.63 -0.79 -0.54
N VAL A 12 1.16 -1.95 -0.05
CA VAL A 12 1.30 -3.22 -0.76
C VAL A 12 0.59 -3.22 -2.13
N PHE A 13 -0.46 -2.41 -2.29
CA PHE A 13 -1.15 -2.26 -3.56
C PHE A 13 -0.26 -1.65 -4.64
N ALA A 14 0.79 -0.90 -4.27
CA ALA A 14 1.74 -0.36 -5.23
C ALA A 14 2.57 -1.45 -5.94
N GLU A 15 2.76 -2.60 -5.28
CA GLU A 15 3.44 -3.78 -5.84
C GLU A 15 2.44 -4.76 -6.47
N LEU A 16 1.28 -4.98 -5.81
CA LEU A 16 0.25 -5.91 -6.29
C LEU A 16 -0.30 -5.57 -7.68
N VAL A 17 -0.21 -4.31 -8.13
CA VAL A 17 -0.60 -3.93 -9.50
C VAL A 17 0.10 -4.77 -10.58
N ARG A 18 1.25 -5.38 -10.28
CA ARG A 18 1.99 -6.23 -11.21
C ARG A 18 1.36 -7.61 -11.40
N PHE A 19 0.59 -8.09 -10.43
CA PHE A 19 0.00 -9.43 -10.41
C PHE A 19 -1.26 -9.50 -9.52
N PRO A 20 -2.29 -8.67 -9.76
CA PRO A 20 -3.43 -8.57 -8.86
C PRO A 20 -4.19 -9.90 -8.73
N ALA A 21 -4.31 -10.67 -9.81
CA ALA A 21 -4.99 -11.95 -9.81
C ALA A 21 -4.27 -13.06 -9.02
N LEU A 22 -3.00 -12.88 -8.63
CA LEU A 22 -2.22 -13.89 -7.92
C LEU A 22 -2.83 -14.24 -6.55
N ILE A 23 -3.57 -13.33 -5.93
CA ILE A 23 -4.27 -13.56 -4.65
C ILE A 23 -5.33 -14.67 -4.73
N HIS A 24 -5.80 -15.03 -5.93
CA HIS A 24 -6.75 -16.13 -6.11
C HIS A 24 -6.08 -17.51 -6.16
N HIS A 25 -4.75 -17.57 -6.23
CA HIS A 25 -4.06 -18.84 -6.30
C HIS A 25 -4.16 -19.56 -4.95
N PRO A 26 -4.60 -20.83 -4.90
CA PRO A 26 -4.91 -21.55 -3.65
C PRO A 26 -3.71 -21.80 -2.73
N HIS A 27 -2.49 -21.58 -3.25
CA HIS A 27 -1.24 -21.70 -2.50
C HIS A 27 -0.48 -20.38 -2.37
N PHE A 28 -1.15 -19.26 -2.65
CA PHE A 28 -0.59 -17.93 -2.45
C PHE A 28 -1.15 -17.32 -1.17
N ALA A 29 -0.27 -16.72 -0.38
CA ALA A 29 -0.61 -15.86 0.74
C ALA A 29 0.38 -14.72 0.79
N LEU A 30 -0.11 -13.54 1.15
CA LEU A 30 0.70 -12.34 1.31
C LEU A 30 0.79 -11.98 2.78
N GLU A 31 2.01 -11.86 3.28
CA GLU A 31 2.26 -11.42 4.65
C GLU A 31 2.99 -10.09 4.65
N VAL A 32 2.34 -9.06 5.18
CA VAL A 32 2.87 -7.71 5.28
C VAL A 32 3.39 -7.47 6.69
N LEU A 33 4.71 -7.24 6.78
CA LEU A 33 5.38 -6.90 8.03
C LEU A 33 5.66 -5.40 8.05
N LEU A 34 5.18 -4.71 9.09
CA LEU A 34 5.60 -3.34 9.38
C LEU A 34 6.77 -3.40 10.34
N THR A 35 7.98 -3.17 9.83
CA THR A 35 9.22 -3.23 10.62
C THR A 35 9.62 -1.86 11.14
N ARG A 36 10.30 -1.88 12.28
CA ARG A 36 11.05 -0.74 12.80
C ARG A 36 12.53 -1.05 12.65
N GLU A 37 13.25 -0.17 11.97
CA GLU A 37 14.67 -0.36 11.65
C GLU A 37 15.49 0.86 12.05
N GLU A 38 16.75 0.61 12.40
CA GLU A 38 17.79 1.63 12.54
C GLU A 38 18.71 1.56 11.32
N GLU A 39 18.89 2.70 10.65
CA GLU A 39 19.86 2.84 9.57
C GLU A 39 21.04 3.66 10.10
N VAL A 40 22.23 3.05 10.12
CA VAL A 40 23.48 3.72 10.51
C VAL A 40 24.12 4.30 9.27
N ARG A 41 24.47 5.58 9.33
CA ARG A 41 25.07 6.32 8.23
C ARG A 41 26.41 6.92 8.62
N CYS A 42 27.31 7.00 7.65
CA CYS A 42 28.60 7.65 7.76
C CYS A 42 28.68 8.80 6.74
N ASP A 43 29.23 9.93 7.18
CA ASP A 43 29.51 11.09 6.32
C ASP A 43 30.93 10.95 5.75
N ASP A 44 31.07 10.07 4.75
CA ASP A 44 32.33 9.77 4.08
C ASP A 44 32.43 10.38 2.68
N GLY A 45 31.38 11.08 2.24
CA GLY A 45 31.27 11.65 0.89
C GLY A 45 31.09 10.63 -0.24
N GLN A 46 31.00 9.32 0.07
CA GLN A 46 30.92 8.24 -0.92
C GLN A 46 29.47 7.79 -1.18
N GLY A 47 28.52 8.32 -0.42
CA GLY A 47 27.11 8.01 -0.53
C GLY A 47 26.41 8.64 -1.74
N SER A 48 25.21 8.15 -2.03
CA SER A 48 24.35 8.68 -3.11
C SER A 48 24.05 10.18 -2.93
N TRP A 49 23.98 10.92 -4.05
CA TRP A 49 23.57 12.33 -4.08
C TRP A 49 22.21 12.59 -3.39
N ARG A 50 21.25 11.65 -3.51
CA ARG A 50 19.95 11.73 -2.80
C ARG A 50 20.07 11.72 -1.28
N ARG A 51 21.20 11.25 -0.74
CA ARG A 51 21.56 11.24 0.69
C ARG A 51 22.67 12.25 0.99
N GLN A 52 22.96 13.18 0.07
CA GLN A 52 23.96 14.23 0.26
C GLN A 52 25.35 13.68 0.60
N GLY A 53 25.78 12.60 -0.06
CA GLY A 53 27.11 12.00 0.19
C GLY A 53 27.18 11.04 1.38
N TRP A 54 26.11 10.87 2.16
CA TRP A 54 26.10 9.93 3.29
C TRP A 54 25.95 8.47 2.83
N SER A 55 26.91 7.64 3.23
CA SER A 55 26.89 6.19 3.03
C SER A 55 26.04 5.50 4.09
N ILE A 56 25.31 4.46 3.70
CA ILE A 56 24.63 3.58 4.65
C ILE A 56 25.61 2.46 4.95
N VAL A 57 26.04 2.35 6.20
CA VAL A 57 27.07 1.39 6.61
C VAL A 57 26.48 0.19 7.34
N ASP A 58 25.28 0.32 7.91
CA ASP A 58 24.59 -0.77 8.60
C ASP A 58 23.07 -0.54 8.61
N ARG A 59 22.30 -1.62 8.73
CA ARG A 59 20.86 -1.63 8.94
C ARG A 59 20.50 -2.70 9.95
N ARG A 60 19.80 -2.28 11.02
CA ARG A 60 19.42 -3.16 12.12
C ARG A 60 17.91 -3.21 12.25
N LEU A 61 17.36 -4.42 12.23
CA LEU A 61 15.96 -4.65 12.58
C LEU A 61 15.80 -4.45 14.08
N LEU A 62 15.05 -3.43 14.49
CA LEU A 62 14.73 -3.17 15.88
C LEU A 62 13.49 -3.95 16.35
N GLY A 63 12.59 -4.28 15.42
CA GLY A 63 11.40 -5.08 15.73
C GLY A 63 10.37 -5.12 14.60
N VAL A 64 9.36 -5.96 14.80
CA VAL A 64 8.16 -6.05 13.94
C VAL A 64 7.01 -5.44 14.72
N ASP A 65 6.52 -4.29 14.25
CA ASP A 65 5.47 -3.52 14.91
C ASP A 65 4.07 -4.06 14.56
N ALA A 66 3.90 -4.65 13.36
CA ALA A 66 2.67 -5.33 12.97
C ALA A 66 2.95 -6.42 11.94
N ARG A 67 2.08 -7.44 11.94
CA ARG A 67 2.05 -8.55 10.99
C ARG A 67 0.62 -8.71 10.51
N ILE A 68 0.41 -8.58 9.20
CA ILE A 68 -0.90 -8.66 8.58
C ILE A 68 -0.83 -9.74 7.51
N ARG A 69 -1.63 -10.79 7.68
CA ARG A 69 -1.75 -11.88 6.71
C ARG A 69 -2.99 -11.65 5.85
N LEU A 70 -2.80 -11.78 4.54
CA LEU A 70 -3.81 -11.58 3.51
C LEU A 70 -3.82 -12.84 2.64
N ASP A 71 -4.86 -13.66 2.80
CA ASP A 71 -4.99 -14.94 2.13
C ASP A 71 -5.94 -14.87 0.92
N SER A 72 -6.71 -13.77 0.80
CA SER A 72 -7.76 -13.65 -0.21
C SER A 72 -8.00 -12.22 -0.69
N ALA A 73 -8.76 -12.10 -1.79
CA ALA A 73 -9.28 -10.82 -2.27
C ALA A 73 -10.21 -10.15 -1.24
N ALA A 74 -10.90 -10.93 -0.40
CA ALA A 74 -11.76 -10.41 0.67
C ALA A 74 -10.93 -9.70 1.76
N ASP A 75 -9.77 -10.27 2.12
CA ASP A 75 -8.86 -9.64 3.10
C ASP A 75 -8.31 -8.32 2.59
N LEU A 76 -7.98 -8.26 1.30
CA LEU A 76 -7.57 -7.01 0.64
C LEU A 76 -8.72 -6.00 0.57
N CYS A 77 -9.94 -6.45 0.33
CA CYS A 77 -11.13 -5.60 0.31
C CYS A 77 -11.44 -5.02 1.70
N ALA A 78 -11.16 -5.78 2.77
CA ALA A 78 -11.30 -5.34 4.15
C ALA A 78 -10.34 -4.19 4.54
N LEU A 79 -9.34 -3.88 3.70
CA LEU A 79 -8.50 -2.69 3.85
C LEU A 79 -9.18 -1.39 3.38
N LEU A 80 -10.38 -1.47 2.79
CA LEU A 80 -11.21 -0.29 2.52
C LEU A 80 -11.78 0.28 3.85
N PRO A 81 -11.86 1.61 4.00
CA PRO A 81 -12.50 2.22 5.16
C PRO A 81 -13.97 1.80 5.30
N THR A 82 -14.41 1.53 6.52
CA THR A 82 -15.79 1.15 6.82
C THR A 82 -16.79 2.29 6.61
N ASP A 83 -16.33 3.54 6.68
CA ASP A 83 -17.09 4.76 6.48
C ASP A 83 -17.04 5.28 5.03
N LEU A 84 -16.49 4.50 4.11
CA LEU A 84 -16.40 4.86 2.70
C LEU A 84 -17.81 4.96 2.07
N PRO A 85 -18.15 6.06 1.39
CA PRO A 85 -19.45 6.21 0.76
C PRO A 85 -19.68 5.17 -0.34
N GLN A 86 -20.94 4.79 -0.60
CA GLN A 86 -21.28 3.83 -1.65
C GLN A 86 -22.28 4.43 -2.64
N PRO A 87 -21.99 4.46 -3.96
CA PRO A 87 -20.70 4.13 -4.57
C PRO A 87 -19.62 5.19 -4.31
N PHE A 88 -18.35 4.81 -4.36
CA PHE A 88 -17.21 5.71 -4.16
C PHE A 88 -16.39 5.93 -5.43
N THR A 89 -15.67 7.05 -5.47
CA THR A 89 -14.58 7.28 -6.41
C THR A 89 -13.23 7.02 -5.75
N THR A 90 -12.16 6.91 -6.55
CA THR A 90 -10.78 6.85 -6.01
C THR A 90 -10.38 8.11 -5.23
N GLN A 91 -11.08 9.24 -5.47
CA GLN A 91 -10.87 10.48 -4.70
C GLN A 91 -11.44 10.32 -3.29
N ASP A 92 -12.63 9.74 -3.16
CA ASP A 92 -13.26 9.47 -1.86
C ASP A 92 -12.39 8.50 -1.05
N LEU A 93 -11.90 7.43 -1.69
CA LEU A 93 -10.98 6.47 -1.07
C LEU A 93 -9.65 7.12 -0.61
N ALA A 94 -9.06 7.97 -1.44
CA ALA A 94 -7.82 8.68 -1.10
C ALA A 94 -8.01 9.59 0.13
N THR A 95 -9.14 10.30 0.18
CA THR A 95 -9.48 11.19 1.30
C THR A 95 -9.72 10.38 2.58
N ALA A 96 -10.54 9.33 2.53
CA ALA A 96 -10.88 8.52 3.69
C ALA A 96 -9.66 7.84 4.33
N LEU A 97 -8.69 7.37 3.52
CA LEU A 97 -7.45 6.75 4.01
C LEU A 97 -6.30 7.74 4.27
N GLY A 98 -6.46 9.01 3.89
CA GLY A 98 -5.38 10.00 3.94
C GLY A 98 -4.16 9.63 3.09
N ILE A 99 -4.39 9.00 1.93
CA ILE A 99 -3.32 8.52 1.02
C ILE A 99 -3.26 9.32 -0.28
N ARG A 100 -2.13 9.20 -0.98
CA ARG A 100 -1.99 9.78 -2.32
C ARG A 100 -2.99 9.12 -3.27
N ARG A 101 -3.61 9.93 -4.14
CA ARG A 101 -4.56 9.47 -5.16
C ARG A 101 -4.03 8.31 -6.02
N ARG A 102 -2.74 8.33 -6.36
CA ARG A 102 -2.11 7.21 -7.09
C ARG A 102 -2.27 5.89 -6.36
N LEU A 103 -2.05 5.85 -5.05
CA LEU A 103 -2.19 4.63 -4.27
C LEU A 103 -3.65 4.18 -4.22
N ALA A 104 -4.60 5.10 -4.00
CA ALA A 104 -6.03 4.79 -4.05
C ALA A 104 -6.48 4.24 -5.42
N GLN A 105 -5.89 4.72 -6.52
CA GLN A 105 -6.15 4.19 -7.87
C GLN A 105 -5.57 2.78 -8.04
N GLN A 106 -4.37 2.53 -7.52
CA GLN A 106 -3.76 1.19 -7.53
C GLN A 106 -4.58 0.21 -6.70
N MET A 107 -5.07 0.63 -5.54
CA MET A 107 -6.00 -0.14 -4.69
C MET A 107 -7.28 -0.51 -5.46
N ALA A 108 -7.98 0.49 -6.00
CA ALA A 108 -9.22 0.26 -6.73
C ALA A 108 -9.01 -0.61 -7.98
N TYR A 109 -7.88 -0.44 -8.68
CA TYR A 109 -7.52 -1.30 -9.79
C TYR A 109 -7.34 -2.75 -9.35
N CYS A 110 -6.48 -3.01 -8.35
CA CYS A 110 -6.24 -4.37 -7.87
C CYS A 110 -7.52 -5.03 -7.39
N LEU A 111 -8.30 -4.37 -6.53
CA LEU A 111 -9.55 -4.93 -6.00
C LEU A 111 -10.56 -5.22 -7.11
N ARG A 112 -10.60 -4.40 -8.18
CA ARG A 112 -11.44 -4.66 -9.34
C ARG A 112 -10.95 -5.88 -10.13
N GLU A 113 -9.66 -5.97 -10.43
CA GLU A 113 -9.08 -7.13 -11.14
C GLU A 113 -9.24 -8.43 -10.33
N MET A 114 -9.29 -8.33 -9.01
CA MET A 114 -9.57 -9.44 -8.09
C MET A 114 -11.08 -9.75 -7.96
N GLY A 115 -11.96 -9.00 -8.63
CA GLY A 115 -13.41 -9.15 -8.53
C GLY A 115 -14.01 -8.76 -7.17
N ALA A 116 -13.25 -8.11 -6.28
CA ALA A 116 -13.70 -7.72 -4.95
C ALA A 116 -14.49 -6.40 -4.92
N ILE A 117 -14.41 -5.61 -6.00
CA ILE A 117 -15.25 -4.44 -6.24
C ILE A 117 -15.59 -4.38 -7.74
N ALA A 118 -16.69 -3.73 -8.08
CA ALA A 118 -17.14 -3.53 -9.45
C ALA A 118 -17.29 -2.04 -9.79
N VAL A 119 -17.09 -1.71 -11.07
CA VAL A 119 -17.41 -0.38 -11.60
C VAL A 119 -18.91 -0.32 -11.86
N VAL A 120 -19.60 0.63 -11.21
CA VAL A 120 -21.07 0.78 -11.29
C VAL A 120 -21.52 2.04 -12.02
N GLY A 121 -20.58 2.87 -12.47
CA GLY A 121 -20.90 4.07 -13.23
C GLY A 121 -19.76 5.09 -13.27
N ARG A 122 -20.11 6.34 -13.54
CA ARG A 122 -19.16 7.46 -13.56
C ARG A 122 -19.75 8.71 -12.89
N LYS A 123 -18.88 9.48 -12.22
CA LYS A 123 -19.16 10.83 -11.71
C LYS A 123 -18.21 11.79 -12.42
N GLY A 124 -18.70 12.45 -13.47
CA GLY A 124 -17.85 13.20 -14.39
C GLY A 124 -16.81 12.31 -15.06
N ARG A 125 -15.52 12.59 -14.84
CA ARG A 125 -14.39 11.79 -15.37
C ARG A 125 -13.96 10.64 -14.44
N ALA A 126 -14.51 10.55 -13.24
CA ALA A 126 -14.16 9.52 -12.27
C ALA A 126 -15.07 8.28 -12.42
N TRP A 127 -14.49 7.09 -12.30
CA TRP A 127 -15.26 5.86 -12.13
C TRP A 127 -15.86 5.78 -10.73
N LEU A 128 -17.07 5.26 -10.66
CA LEU A 128 -17.75 4.89 -9.42
C LEU A 128 -17.61 3.40 -9.20
N TYR A 129 -17.17 3.03 -8.00
CA TYR A 129 -16.96 1.66 -7.57
C TYR A 129 -17.95 1.30 -6.46
N ARG A 130 -18.26 0.00 -6.37
CA ARG A 130 -19.03 -0.60 -5.29
C ARG A 130 -18.41 -1.96 -4.95
N GLN A 131 -18.45 -2.34 -3.68
CA GLN A 131 -18.13 -3.70 -3.23
C GLN A 131 -19.12 -4.71 -3.79
#